data_AF-R9MDQ8-F1
#
_entry.id   AF-R9MDQ8-F1
#
_cell.length_a   1.000
_cell.length_b   1.000
_cell.length_c   1.000
_cell.angle_alpha   90.00
_cell.angle_beta   90.00
_cell.angle_gamma   90.00
#
_symmetry.space_group_name_H-M   'P 1'
#
loop_
_entity.id
_entity.type
_entity.pdbx_description
1 polymer ?
#
loop_
_entity_poly.entity_id
_entity_poly.type
_entity_poly.pdbx_seq_one_letter_code
_entity_poly.pdbx_strand_id
1 'polypeptide(L)'
;MNTRIKMVRRIIAWMVTLTVLLGTAADSFVVSAAAPAGAGAKEGWRIEKQRVYYYSNGKKLSGFKELNGKYYYFDKTGVQHTGWQKMRGDYYFFRIENGEKGYMVTSKKVNGVTLQYNGKAKKTKKNIEKLKTMLKANKFLEKATKPTMKKYDKLKSCFQYSIENFKYRGSPRFVRSKNWENKYALDMFDKGHGNCYAYGAAFAFLANAAGYTDVYAISSGGHGWAEVKGKVFDPSWEIVDKKHHYFNMSYKLSGKDGRPNYKKHRRYAKKI
;
A
#
# COMPACT_ATOMS: atom_id res chain seq x y z
N MET A 1 46.09 -41.21 -2.35
CA MET A 1 45.56 -42.52 -1.91
C MET A 1 44.03 -42.48 -1.95
N ASN A 2 43.44 -43.56 -2.49
CA ASN A 2 42.02 -43.92 -2.60
C ASN A 2 41.15 -43.38 -3.76
N THR A 3 41.29 -44.13 -4.83
CA THR A 3 40.39 -44.51 -5.95
C THR A 3 38.99 -45.03 -5.54
N ARG A 4 38.02 -44.86 -6.46
CA ARG A 4 36.93 -45.79 -6.93
C ARG A 4 35.95 -44.97 -7.80
N ILE A 5 35.96 -44.96 -9.14
CA ILE A 5 35.56 -45.95 -10.17
C ILE A 5 34.17 -46.58 -9.96
N LYS A 6 33.21 -46.24 -10.85
CA LYS A 6 32.37 -47.09 -11.75
C LYS A 6 31.26 -46.20 -12.37
N MET A 7 31.25 -45.89 -13.69
CA MET A 7 30.70 -46.67 -14.83
C MET A 7 29.24 -47.14 -14.64
N VAL A 8 28.26 -47.19 -15.56
CA VAL A 8 28.03 -46.99 -17.02
C VAL A 8 26.57 -47.55 -17.23
N ARG A 9 25.60 -47.07 -18.05
CA ARG A 9 25.27 -47.33 -19.48
C ARG A 9 23.74 -47.06 -19.64
N ARG A 10 23.31 -46.20 -20.58
CA ARG A 10 22.51 -46.47 -21.82
C ARG A 10 21.38 -47.53 -21.76
N ILE A 11 20.17 -47.13 -22.17
CA ILE A 11 19.16 -47.97 -22.82
C ILE A 11 18.64 -47.25 -24.09
N ILE A 12 18.46 -48.03 -25.15
CA ILE A 12 18.25 -47.71 -26.57
C ILE A 12 16.84 -48.17 -27.03
N ALA A 13 16.23 -47.39 -27.95
CA ALA A 13 15.19 -47.70 -28.96
C ALA A 13 13.84 -48.30 -28.47
N TRP A 14 12.68 -48.12 -29.14
CA TRP A 14 12.32 -48.59 -30.49
C TRP A 14 11.23 -47.72 -31.16
N MET A 15 11.29 -47.66 -32.50
CA MET A 15 10.30 -47.10 -33.44
C MET A 15 9.37 -48.21 -34.00
N VAL A 16 8.35 -47.76 -34.74
CA VAL A 16 7.55 -48.44 -35.81
C VAL A 16 6.28 -49.11 -35.24
N THR A 17 5.05 -48.78 -35.69
CA THR A 17 4.51 -49.10 -37.02
C THR A 17 3.42 -48.16 -37.56
N LEU A 18 3.48 -48.03 -38.89
CA LEU A 18 2.55 -47.46 -39.87
C LEU A 18 1.27 -48.31 -40.01
N THR A 19 0.11 -47.67 -40.15
CA THR A 19 -1.08 -48.24 -40.79
C THR A 19 -1.70 -47.22 -41.73
N VAL A 20 -1.86 -47.61 -43.00
CA VAL A 20 -2.63 -46.91 -44.04
C VAL A 20 -3.85 -47.77 -44.33
N LEU A 21 -5.05 -47.17 -44.36
CA LEU A 21 -6.21 -47.72 -45.04
C LEU A 21 -6.99 -46.60 -45.74
N LEU A 22 -7.38 -46.89 -46.99
CA LEU A 22 -8.06 -46.03 -47.95
C LEU A 22 -9.58 -45.98 -47.73
N GLY A 23 -10.15 -44.79 -47.95
CA GLY A 23 -11.36 -44.58 -48.73
C GLY A 23 -12.71 -44.57 -48.00
N THR A 24 -13.35 -43.40 -47.95
CA THR A 24 -14.69 -43.13 -48.53
C THR A 24 -14.92 -41.62 -48.61
N ALA A 25 -15.48 -41.15 -49.73
CA ALA A 25 -15.89 -39.76 -49.92
C ALA A 25 -17.15 -39.45 -49.08
N ALA A 26 -17.14 -38.32 -48.39
CA ALA A 26 -18.32 -37.68 -47.82
C ALA A 26 -18.20 -36.17 -48.06
N ASP A 27 -19.10 -35.63 -48.89
CA ASP A 27 -19.32 -34.20 -48.99
C ASP A 27 -19.86 -33.69 -47.64
N SER A 28 -19.16 -32.75 -47.01
CA SER A 28 -19.77 -31.87 -46.00
C SER A 28 -18.92 -30.64 -45.73
N PHE A 29 -19.54 -29.50 -46.04
CA PHE A 29 -19.34 -28.15 -45.52
C PHE A 29 -17.90 -27.66 -45.34
N VAL A 30 -17.50 -26.75 -46.24
CA VAL A 30 -16.45 -25.78 -45.94
C VAL A 30 -16.96 -24.89 -44.79
N VAL A 31 -16.69 -25.28 -43.55
CA VAL A 31 -16.62 -24.31 -42.47
C VAL A 31 -15.40 -23.47 -42.82
N SER A 32 -15.65 -22.24 -43.28
CA SER A 32 -14.64 -21.21 -43.30
C SER A 32 -14.03 -21.17 -41.90
N ALA A 33 -12.82 -21.72 -41.76
CA ALA A 33 -12.00 -21.45 -40.62
C ALA A 33 -11.79 -19.94 -40.64
N ALA A 34 -12.52 -19.22 -39.79
CA ALA A 34 -12.19 -17.86 -39.47
C ALA A 34 -10.68 -17.86 -39.19
N ALA A 35 -9.94 -17.12 -40.02
CA ALA A 35 -8.51 -16.92 -39.84
C ALA A 35 -8.23 -16.65 -38.35
N PRO A 36 -7.15 -17.17 -37.76
CA PRO A 36 -6.84 -16.89 -36.37
C PRO A 36 -6.79 -15.38 -36.21
N ALA A 37 -7.80 -14.84 -35.52
CA ALA A 37 -7.93 -13.42 -35.30
C ALA A 37 -6.75 -12.97 -34.44
N GLY A 38 -5.76 -12.39 -35.12
CA GLY A 38 -4.79 -11.48 -34.55
C GLY A 38 -3.76 -12.09 -33.61
N ALA A 39 -2.50 -12.06 -34.07
CA ALA A 39 -1.29 -11.88 -33.29
C ALA A 39 -1.52 -11.64 -31.77
N GLY A 40 -1.09 -12.61 -30.96
CA GLY A 40 -1.34 -12.70 -29.52
C GLY A 40 -1.29 -11.36 -28.79
N ALA A 41 -2.43 -10.96 -28.23
CA ALA A 41 -2.52 -9.80 -27.36
C ALA A 41 -1.67 -10.03 -26.11
N LYS A 42 -0.43 -9.52 -26.13
CA LYS A 42 0.57 -9.73 -25.07
C LYS A 42 -0.01 -9.39 -23.70
N GLU A 43 -0.09 -10.38 -22.83
CA GLU A 43 -0.37 -10.16 -21.41
C GLU A 43 0.75 -9.33 -20.79
N GLY A 44 0.43 -8.52 -19.78
CA GLY A 44 1.48 -7.88 -19.03
C GLY A 44 1.08 -6.68 -18.20
N TRP A 45 2.02 -6.30 -17.35
CA TRP A 45 1.94 -5.10 -16.54
C TRP A 45 2.15 -3.85 -17.40
N ARG A 46 1.33 -2.82 -17.19
CA ARG A 46 1.49 -1.52 -17.84
C ARG A 46 1.34 -0.39 -16.85
N ILE A 47 2.09 0.68 -17.08
CA ILE A 47 2.01 1.92 -16.32
C ILE A 47 1.44 2.97 -17.25
N GLU A 48 0.26 3.48 -16.95
CA GLU A 48 -0.41 4.49 -17.76
C GLU A 48 -0.80 5.66 -16.86
N LYS A 49 -0.36 6.87 -17.21
CA LYS A 49 -0.60 8.07 -16.40
C LYS A 49 -0.25 7.83 -14.91
N GLN A 50 0.87 7.13 -14.68
CA GLN A 50 1.40 6.75 -13.35
C GLN A 50 0.47 5.86 -12.51
N ARG A 51 -0.47 5.15 -13.14
CA ARG A 51 -1.27 4.08 -12.53
C ARG A 51 -0.82 2.74 -13.08
N VAL A 52 -0.88 1.71 -12.24
CA VAL A 52 -0.43 0.35 -12.59
C VAL A 52 -1.63 -0.50 -12.97
N TYR A 53 -1.52 -1.21 -14.10
CA TYR A 53 -2.54 -2.10 -14.65
C TYR A 53 -1.92 -3.44 -15.00
N TYR A 54 -2.76 -4.47 -15.11
CA TYR A 54 -2.41 -5.70 -15.80
C TYR A 54 -3.37 -5.93 -16.96
N TYR A 55 -2.83 -6.21 -18.15
CA TYR A 55 -3.59 -6.55 -19.33
C TYR A 55 -3.54 -8.06 -19.58
N SER A 56 -4.69 -8.65 -19.91
CA SER A 56 -4.79 -10.01 -20.45
C SER A 56 -5.77 -9.96 -21.63
N ASN A 57 -5.38 -10.55 -22.77
CA ASN A 57 -6.15 -10.53 -24.01
C ASN A 57 -6.63 -9.11 -24.42
N GLY A 58 -5.73 -8.13 -24.30
CA GLY A 58 -6.00 -6.74 -24.66
C GLY A 58 -6.91 -5.97 -23.69
N LYS A 59 -7.39 -6.60 -22.60
CA LYS A 59 -8.29 -6.00 -21.61
C LYS A 59 -7.60 -5.81 -20.26
N LYS A 60 -7.92 -4.72 -19.56
CA LYS A 60 -7.48 -4.49 -18.18
C LYS A 60 -8.16 -5.48 -17.24
N LEU A 61 -7.37 -6.16 -16.40
CA LEU A 61 -7.92 -6.98 -15.33
C LEU A 61 -8.55 -6.13 -14.23
N SER A 62 -9.61 -6.65 -13.62
CA SER A 62 -10.29 -6.07 -12.46
C SER A 62 -10.47 -7.12 -11.36
N GLY A 63 -10.68 -6.66 -10.12
CA GLY A 63 -10.94 -7.50 -8.97
C GLY A 63 -9.68 -8.16 -8.39
N PHE A 64 -9.90 -9.21 -7.59
CA PHE A 64 -8.85 -9.98 -6.94
C PHE A 64 -8.35 -11.05 -7.92
N LYS A 65 -7.06 -11.02 -8.25
CA LYS A 65 -6.46 -11.85 -9.31
C LYS A 65 -5.17 -12.50 -8.85
N GLU A 66 -5.02 -13.78 -9.15
CA GLU A 66 -3.76 -14.50 -9.01
C GLU A 66 -2.96 -14.38 -10.30
N LEU A 67 -1.72 -13.91 -10.20
CA LEU A 67 -0.79 -13.78 -11.31
C LEU A 67 0.57 -14.31 -10.82
N ASN A 68 1.08 -15.35 -11.48
CA ASN A 68 2.37 -15.99 -11.14
C ASN A 68 2.50 -16.34 -9.64
N GLY A 69 1.47 -16.96 -9.06
CA GLY A 69 1.44 -17.39 -7.66
C GLY A 69 1.33 -16.26 -6.63
N LYS A 70 1.05 -15.03 -7.07
CA LYS A 70 0.83 -13.87 -6.20
C LYS A 70 -0.55 -13.27 -6.42
N TYR A 71 -1.18 -12.80 -5.36
CA TYR A 71 -2.49 -12.18 -5.43
C TYR A 71 -2.41 -10.66 -5.50
N TYR A 72 -3.18 -10.08 -6.40
CA TYR A 72 -3.25 -8.66 -6.69
C TYR A 72 -4.70 -8.19 -6.63
N TYR A 73 -4.90 -6.89 -6.39
CA TYR A 73 -6.22 -6.29 -6.41
C TYR A 73 -6.26 -5.10 -7.36
N PHE A 74 -7.22 -5.13 -8.27
CA PHE A 74 -7.50 -4.09 -9.25
C PHE A 74 -8.92 -3.58 -9.05
N ASP A 75 -9.14 -2.27 -9.19
CA ASP A 75 -10.49 -1.71 -9.18
C ASP A 75 -11.26 -2.03 -10.47
N LYS A 76 -12.49 -1.50 -10.57
CA LYS A 76 -13.36 -1.69 -11.74
C LYS A 76 -12.79 -1.06 -13.02
N THR A 77 -11.91 -0.08 -12.90
CA THR A 77 -11.22 0.58 -14.03
C THR A 77 -9.88 -0.09 -14.38
N GLY A 78 -9.49 -1.10 -13.58
CA GLY A 78 -8.29 -1.90 -13.72
C GLY A 78 -7.06 -1.34 -13.03
N VAL A 79 -7.21 -0.28 -12.22
CA VAL A 79 -6.09 0.31 -11.47
C VAL A 79 -5.74 -0.59 -10.30
N GLN A 80 -4.46 -0.93 -10.16
CA GLN A 80 -3.96 -1.67 -9.02
C GLN A 80 -4.04 -0.86 -7.73
N HIS A 81 -4.57 -1.48 -6.69
CA HIS A 81 -4.59 -0.94 -5.34
C HIS A 81 -3.54 -1.59 -4.45
N THR A 82 -3.01 -0.82 -3.50
CA THR A 82 -2.00 -1.27 -2.53
C THR A 82 -2.39 -0.90 -1.10
N GLY A 83 -1.59 -1.30 -0.11
CA GLY A 83 -1.89 -1.07 1.30
C GLY A 83 -3.05 -1.91 1.83
N TRP A 84 -3.65 -1.47 2.92
CA TRP A 84 -4.87 -2.06 3.50
C TRP A 84 -6.08 -1.81 2.62
N GLN A 85 -6.78 -2.89 2.27
CA GLN A 85 -8.00 -2.90 1.47
C GLN A 85 -9.08 -3.72 2.19
N LYS A 86 -10.34 -3.30 2.05
CA LYS A 86 -11.50 -4.02 2.60
C LYS A 86 -12.32 -4.62 1.46
N MET A 87 -12.49 -5.93 1.45
CA MET A 87 -13.21 -6.66 0.41
C MET A 87 -14.13 -7.69 1.08
N ARG A 88 -15.43 -7.67 0.74
CA ARG A 88 -16.45 -8.62 1.23
C ARG A 88 -16.42 -8.82 2.76
N GLY A 89 -16.25 -7.73 3.52
CA GLY A 89 -16.24 -7.76 4.99
C GLY A 89 -14.90 -8.12 5.66
N ASP A 90 -13.90 -8.50 4.88
CA ASP A 90 -12.55 -8.83 5.35
C ASP A 90 -11.53 -7.78 4.93
N TYR A 91 -10.39 -7.76 5.65
CA TYR A 91 -9.30 -6.82 5.43
C TYR A 91 -8.07 -7.57 4.97
N TYR A 92 -7.37 -6.99 4.00
CA TYR A 92 -6.20 -7.56 3.36
C TYR A 92 -5.15 -6.46 3.21
N PHE A 93 -3.87 -6.84 3.12
CA PHE A 93 -2.79 -5.90 2.92
C PHE A 93 -2.00 -6.25 1.67
N PHE A 94 -1.81 -5.29 0.77
CA PHE A 94 -1.05 -5.44 -0.47
C PHE A 94 0.24 -4.65 -0.38
N ARG A 95 1.38 -5.35 -0.26
CA ARG A 95 2.69 -4.74 -0.10
C ARG A 95 3.41 -4.60 -1.43
N ILE A 96 3.95 -3.42 -1.66
CA ILE A 96 4.97 -3.19 -2.68
C ILE A 96 6.31 -3.67 -2.14
N GLU A 97 6.87 -4.76 -2.68
CA GLU A 97 8.17 -5.31 -2.24
C GLU A 97 9.30 -5.02 -3.25
N ASN A 98 9.03 -5.05 -4.58
CA ASN A 98 10.04 -4.80 -5.63
C ASN A 98 9.47 -3.95 -6.78
N GLY A 99 9.65 -2.62 -6.73
CA GLY A 99 9.18 -1.69 -7.77
C GLY A 99 7.79 -1.11 -7.48
N GLU A 100 6.83 -1.26 -8.39
CA GLU A 100 5.55 -0.55 -8.32
C GLU A 100 4.32 -1.44 -8.04
N LYS A 101 4.52 -2.76 -8.00
CA LYS A 101 3.44 -3.76 -7.92
C LYS A 101 3.25 -4.22 -6.48
N GLY A 102 2.05 -4.04 -5.94
CA GLY A 102 1.66 -4.53 -4.61
C GLY A 102 0.93 -5.87 -4.65
N TYR A 103 1.44 -6.88 -3.95
CA TYR A 103 0.79 -8.19 -3.80
C TYR A 103 0.35 -8.45 -2.36
N MET A 104 -0.65 -9.32 -2.22
CA MET A 104 -1.24 -9.67 -0.94
C MET A 104 -0.19 -10.31 -0.03
N VAL A 105 -0.14 -9.82 1.20
CA VAL A 105 0.66 -10.40 2.28
C VAL A 105 -0.17 -11.44 3.02
N THR A 106 0.44 -12.61 3.27
CA THR A 106 -0.14 -13.71 4.04
C THR A 106 0.78 -14.06 5.22
N SER A 107 0.22 -14.69 6.26
CA SER A 107 0.96 -15.29 7.39
C SER A 107 2.00 -14.36 8.06
N LYS A 108 1.78 -13.05 8.05
CA LYS A 108 2.70 -12.04 8.61
C LYS A 108 1.94 -11.02 9.44
N LYS A 109 2.66 -10.36 10.35
CA LYS A 109 2.13 -9.21 11.11
C LYS A 109 2.43 -7.91 10.36
N VAL A 110 1.41 -7.09 10.14
CA VAL A 110 1.49 -5.78 9.50
C VAL A 110 0.76 -4.77 10.39
N ASN A 111 1.42 -3.66 10.77
CA ASN A 111 0.87 -2.63 11.68
C ASN A 111 0.31 -3.15 13.02
N GLY A 112 0.85 -4.27 13.53
CA GLY A 112 0.37 -4.93 14.73
C GLY A 112 -0.83 -5.88 14.50
N VAL A 113 -1.31 -6.02 13.27
CA VAL A 113 -2.40 -6.92 12.89
C VAL A 113 -1.83 -8.16 12.21
N THR A 114 -2.19 -9.34 12.69
CA THR A 114 -1.81 -10.62 12.06
C THR A 114 -2.68 -10.91 10.84
N LEU A 115 -2.05 -11.20 9.70
CA LEU A 115 -2.69 -11.72 8.50
C LEU A 115 -2.61 -13.25 8.53
N GLN A 116 -3.72 -13.91 8.24
CA GLN A 116 -3.85 -15.37 8.19
C GLN A 116 -3.22 -15.93 6.89
N TYR A 117 -3.17 -17.26 6.76
CA TYR A 117 -2.61 -17.92 5.57
C TYR A 117 -3.34 -17.54 4.28
N ASN A 118 -4.65 -17.28 4.36
CA ASN A 118 -5.47 -16.78 3.25
C ASN A 118 -5.43 -15.25 3.10
N GLY A 119 -4.51 -14.56 3.79
CA GLY A 119 -4.34 -13.10 3.73
C GLY A 119 -5.35 -12.28 4.55
N LYS A 120 -6.39 -12.90 5.12
CA LYS A 120 -7.38 -12.19 5.91
C LYS A 120 -6.80 -11.70 7.23
N ALA A 121 -7.02 -10.43 7.56
CA ALA A 121 -6.66 -9.88 8.85
C ALA A 121 -7.46 -10.52 10.00
N LYS A 122 -6.77 -10.91 11.08
CA LYS A 122 -7.40 -11.33 12.33
C LYS A 122 -8.02 -10.12 13.04
N LYS A 123 -9.33 -9.93 12.84
CA LYS A 123 -10.13 -8.85 13.45
C LYS A 123 -10.33 -9.09 14.95
N THR A 124 -10.21 -8.05 15.75
CA THR A 124 -10.52 -8.04 17.18
C THR A 124 -11.22 -6.74 17.55
N LYS A 125 -11.96 -6.72 18.67
CA LYS A 125 -12.56 -5.47 19.19
C LYS A 125 -11.53 -4.35 19.36
N LYS A 126 -10.27 -4.69 19.67
CA LYS A 126 -9.18 -3.73 19.90
C LYS A 126 -8.57 -3.15 18.61
N ASN A 127 -8.51 -3.93 17.53
CA ASN A 127 -7.81 -3.51 16.30
C ASN A 127 -8.76 -3.06 15.17
N ILE A 128 -10.07 -3.30 15.28
CA ILE A 128 -11.01 -3.00 14.20
C ILE A 128 -11.07 -1.51 13.88
N GLU A 129 -10.99 -0.64 14.90
CA GLU A 129 -10.93 0.80 14.68
C GLU A 129 -9.62 1.21 14.00
N LYS A 130 -8.48 0.63 14.40
CA LYS A 130 -7.19 0.90 13.77
C LYS A 130 -7.20 0.48 12.30
N LEU A 131 -7.82 -0.65 11.97
CA LEU A 131 -8.00 -1.10 10.58
C LEU A 131 -8.86 -0.12 9.77
N LYS A 132 -9.92 0.46 10.36
CA LYS A 132 -10.72 1.50 9.71
C LYS A 132 -9.88 2.74 9.39
N THR A 133 -9.07 3.21 10.35
CA THR A 133 -8.20 4.38 10.16
C THR A 133 -7.12 4.11 9.12
N MET A 134 -6.46 2.94 9.16
CA MET A 134 -5.47 2.54 8.16
C MET A 134 -6.06 2.45 6.75
N LEU A 135 -7.29 1.94 6.61
CA LEU A 135 -8.01 1.93 5.33
C LEU A 135 -8.27 3.36 4.82
N LYS A 136 -8.71 4.28 5.70
CA LYS A 136 -8.90 5.69 5.31
C LYS A 136 -7.59 6.35 4.95
N ALA A 137 -6.52 6.12 5.70
CA ALA A 137 -5.19 6.62 5.40
C ALA A 137 -4.72 6.16 4.00
N ASN A 138 -4.93 4.89 3.61
CA ASN A 138 -4.61 4.45 2.24
C ASN A 138 -5.46 5.15 1.18
N LYS A 139 -6.75 5.36 1.43
CA LYS A 139 -7.60 6.12 0.49
C LYS A 139 -7.10 7.56 0.31
N PHE A 140 -6.66 8.21 1.39
CA PHE A 140 -6.08 9.55 1.30
C PHE A 140 -4.68 9.54 0.67
N LEU A 141 -3.86 8.52 0.94
CA LEU A 141 -2.60 8.30 0.22
C LEU A 141 -2.83 8.18 -1.29
N GLU A 142 -3.82 7.40 -1.72
CA GLU A 142 -4.16 7.21 -3.14
C GLU A 142 -4.69 8.49 -3.80
N LYS A 143 -5.28 9.41 -3.02
CA LYS A 143 -5.64 10.76 -3.50
C LYS A 143 -4.42 11.67 -3.61
N ALA A 144 -3.53 11.61 -2.63
CA ALA A 144 -2.37 12.49 -2.52
C ALA A 144 -1.20 12.04 -3.41
N THR A 145 -1.16 10.77 -3.81
CA THR A 145 0.03 10.16 -4.41
C THR A 145 -0.31 9.25 -5.58
N LYS A 146 0.73 8.77 -6.25
CA LYS A 146 0.62 7.82 -7.36
C LYS A 146 1.46 6.58 -7.01
N PRO A 147 1.03 5.37 -7.40
CA PRO A 147 1.74 4.12 -7.05
C PRO A 147 3.23 4.14 -7.36
N THR A 148 3.62 4.76 -8.48
CA THR A 148 5.00 4.81 -9.00
C THR A 148 5.91 5.80 -8.27
N MET A 149 5.36 6.69 -7.43
CA MET A 149 6.15 7.68 -6.71
C MET A 149 7.14 7.02 -5.76
N LYS A 150 8.35 7.59 -5.65
CA LYS A 150 9.31 7.19 -4.64
C LYS A 150 8.72 7.45 -3.25
N LYS A 151 9.18 6.65 -2.29
CA LYS A 151 8.68 6.66 -0.91
C LYS A 151 8.78 8.04 -0.24
N TYR A 152 9.84 8.79 -0.50
CA TYR A 152 10.00 10.16 0.03
C TYR A 152 9.03 11.16 -0.61
N ASP A 153 8.83 11.06 -1.93
CA ASP A 153 7.91 11.95 -2.64
C ASP A 153 6.46 11.68 -2.21
N LYS A 154 6.10 10.42 -1.97
CA LYS A 154 4.79 10.07 -1.36
C LYS A 154 4.61 10.76 -0.01
N LEU A 155 5.64 10.73 0.84
CA LEU A 155 5.60 11.38 2.16
C LEU A 155 5.40 12.89 2.02
N LYS A 156 6.14 13.53 1.10
CA LYS A 156 6.02 14.97 0.81
C LYS A 156 4.62 15.32 0.30
N SER A 157 4.09 14.57 -0.66
CA SER A 157 2.76 14.80 -1.20
C SER A 157 1.66 14.57 -0.15
N CYS A 158 1.80 13.59 0.74
CA CYS A 158 0.88 13.43 1.87
C CYS A 158 0.91 14.60 2.84
N PHE A 159 2.10 15.18 3.09
CA PHE A 159 2.25 16.33 3.97
C PHE A 159 1.58 17.55 3.37
N GLN A 160 1.88 17.82 2.09
CA GLN A 160 1.28 18.91 1.33
C GLN A 160 -0.25 18.76 1.24
N TYR A 161 -0.74 17.56 0.91
CA TYR A 161 -2.17 17.28 0.87
C TYR A 161 -2.83 17.58 2.22
N SER A 162 -2.19 17.23 3.34
CA SER A 162 -2.72 17.48 4.68
C SER A 162 -2.92 18.97 4.93
N ILE A 163 -1.98 19.81 4.48
CA ILE A 163 -2.00 21.27 4.63
C ILE A 163 -3.09 21.89 3.75
N GLU A 164 -3.21 21.42 2.51
CA GLU A 164 -4.10 22.01 1.50
C GLU A 164 -5.58 21.58 1.67
N ASN A 165 -5.81 20.36 2.17
CA ASN A 165 -7.14 19.74 2.11
C ASN A 165 -7.81 19.54 3.47
N PHE A 166 -7.05 19.58 4.57
CA PHE A 166 -7.64 19.58 5.90
C PHE A 166 -7.74 21.00 6.45
N LYS A 167 -8.79 21.27 7.21
CA LYS A 167 -9.01 22.57 7.85
C LYS A 167 -8.68 22.52 9.34
N TYR A 168 -7.97 23.53 9.83
CA TYR A 168 -7.77 23.70 11.26
C TYR A 168 -9.07 24.11 11.94
N ARG A 169 -9.47 23.41 13.00
CA ARG A 169 -10.66 23.74 13.80
C ARG A 169 -10.39 23.56 15.29
N GLY A 170 -10.34 24.70 15.97
CA GLY A 170 -10.24 24.80 17.42
C GLY A 170 -8.93 24.27 18.00
N SER A 171 -8.69 24.59 19.27
CA SER A 171 -7.61 23.98 20.04
C SER A 171 -8.15 23.46 21.37
N PRO A 172 -9.13 22.52 21.36
CA PRO A 172 -9.65 21.95 22.58
C PRO A 172 -8.54 21.24 23.36
N ARG A 173 -8.71 21.14 24.69
CA ARG A 173 -7.77 20.40 25.54
C ARG A 173 -7.53 18.99 24.99
N PHE A 174 -6.29 18.53 25.06
CA PHE A 174 -5.92 17.20 24.63
C PHE A 174 -6.69 16.14 25.44
N VAL A 175 -7.44 15.28 24.77
CA VAL A 175 -8.13 14.16 25.40
C VAL A 175 -7.26 12.91 25.30
N ARG A 176 -6.59 12.58 26.40
CA ARG A 176 -5.77 11.37 26.49
C ARG A 176 -6.68 10.14 26.58
N SER A 177 -6.46 9.18 25.68
CA SER A 177 -7.03 7.84 25.78
C SER A 177 -6.03 6.80 25.26
N LYS A 178 -6.31 5.51 25.46
CA LYS A 178 -5.40 4.42 25.08
C LYS A 178 -5.05 4.43 23.58
N ASN A 179 -5.97 4.87 22.73
CA ASN A 179 -5.89 4.91 21.27
C ASN A 179 -6.21 6.32 20.73
N TRP A 180 -5.77 7.37 21.45
CA TRP A 180 -6.06 8.76 21.10
C TRP A 180 -5.65 9.06 19.65
N GLU A 181 -4.49 8.59 19.22
CA GLU A 181 -3.94 8.79 17.88
C GLU A 181 -4.90 8.26 16.82
N ASN A 182 -5.52 7.11 17.09
CA ASN A 182 -6.45 6.49 16.17
C ASN A 182 -7.74 7.30 16.05
N LYS A 183 -8.27 7.78 17.18
CA LYS A 183 -9.50 8.58 17.22
C LYS A 183 -9.32 9.91 16.51
N TYR A 184 -8.25 10.64 16.83
CA TYR A 184 -7.96 11.94 16.23
C TYR A 184 -7.71 11.84 14.71
N ALA A 185 -6.97 10.81 14.25
CA ALA A 185 -6.76 10.58 12.82
C ALA A 185 -8.07 10.20 12.11
N LEU A 186 -8.87 9.31 12.70
CA LEU A 186 -10.15 8.90 12.12
C LEU A 186 -11.11 10.08 11.99
N ASP A 187 -11.24 10.89 13.03
CA ASP A 187 -12.07 12.09 13.02
C ASP A 187 -11.60 13.09 11.94
N MET A 188 -10.29 13.31 11.82
CA MET A 188 -9.72 14.16 10.76
C MET A 188 -10.13 13.65 9.37
N PHE A 189 -9.94 12.35 9.12
CA PHE A 189 -10.25 11.74 7.83
C PHE A 189 -11.75 11.77 7.50
N ASP A 190 -12.62 11.78 8.51
CA ASP A 190 -14.07 11.73 8.33
C ASP A 190 -14.67 13.12 8.13
N LYS A 191 -14.17 14.08 8.88
CA LYS A 191 -14.70 15.45 8.92
C LYS A 191 -13.95 16.39 7.99
N GLY A 192 -12.74 16.03 7.55
CA GLY A 192 -11.86 16.89 6.77
C GLY A 192 -11.30 18.07 7.56
N HIS A 193 -11.39 18.03 8.89
CA HIS A 193 -10.93 19.11 9.76
C HIS A 193 -10.57 18.60 11.16
N GLY A 194 -9.70 19.34 11.85
CA GLY A 194 -9.28 18.99 13.21
C GLY A 194 -8.29 19.98 13.80
N ASN A 195 -7.78 19.68 14.99
CA ASN A 195 -6.77 20.47 15.68
C ASN A 195 -5.35 19.89 15.46
N CYS A 196 -4.34 20.46 16.13
CA CYS A 196 -2.95 20.00 16.00
C CYS A 196 -2.75 18.50 16.30
N TYR A 197 -3.46 17.93 17.29
CA TYR A 197 -3.39 16.49 17.57
C TYR A 197 -3.95 15.66 16.41
N ALA A 198 -5.01 16.14 15.79
CA ALA A 198 -5.61 15.52 14.60
C ALA A 198 -4.67 15.61 13.38
N TYR A 199 -4.01 16.74 13.14
CA TYR A 199 -3.01 16.88 12.08
C TYR A 199 -1.83 15.93 12.28
N GLY A 200 -1.23 15.95 13.48
CA GLY A 200 -0.12 15.06 13.82
C GLY A 200 -0.49 13.59 13.68
N ALA A 201 -1.66 13.19 14.20
CA ALA A 201 -2.12 11.82 14.09
C ALA A 201 -2.44 11.41 12.64
N ALA A 202 -3.21 12.20 11.91
CA ALA A 202 -3.58 11.90 10.53
C ALA A 202 -2.34 11.79 9.63
N PHE A 203 -1.40 12.72 9.74
CA PHE A 203 -0.17 12.66 8.96
C PHE A 203 0.70 11.45 9.34
N ALA A 204 0.76 11.06 10.62
CA ALA A 204 1.46 9.83 11.02
C ALA A 204 0.84 8.58 10.36
N PHE A 205 -0.48 8.47 10.27
CA PHE A 205 -1.13 7.39 9.53
C PHE A 205 -0.86 7.46 8.01
N LEU A 206 -0.85 8.66 7.41
CA LEU A 206 -0.49 8.84 6.01
C LEU A 206 0.97 8.44 5.72
N ALA A 207 1.91 8.83 6.59
CA ALA A 207 3.31 8.42 6.48
C ALA A 207 3.46 6.90 6.58
N ASN A 208 2.68 6.26 7.47
CA ASN A 208 2.66 4.80 7.55
C ASN A 208 2.10 4.16 6.27
N ALA A 209 1.01 4.69 5.71
CA ALA A 209 0.44 4.27 4.44
C ALA A 209 1.44 4.44 3.28
N ALA A 210 2.23 5.53 3.28
CA ALA A 210 3.34 5.74 2.35
C ALA A 210 4.51 4.75 2.53
N GLY A 211 4.42 3.84 3.51
CA GLY A 211 5.31 2.71 3.71
C GLY A 211 6.32 2.88 4.84
N TYR A 212 6.26 3.94 5.64
CA TYR A 212 7.18 4.16 6.77
C TYR A 212 6.72 3.37 8.01
N THR A 213 7.66 2.67 8.65
CA THR A 213 7.38 1.80 9.80
C THR A 213 7.83 2.40 11.13
N ASP A 214 8.81 3.31 11.09
CA ASP A 214 9.24 4.10 12.25
C ASP A 214 8.52 5.45 12.23
N VAL A 215 7.25 5.40 12.65
CA VAL A 215 6.32 6.52 12.61
C VAL A 215 5.58 6.64 13.93
N TYR A 216 5.49 7.86 14.46
CA TYR A 216 4.78 8.16 15.70
C TYR A 216 3.85 9.35 15.52
N ALA A 217 2.64 9.24 16.08
CA ALA A 217 1.84 10.40 16.44
C ALA A 217 2.25 10.85 17.85
N ILE A 218 2.49 12.14 18.03
CA ILE A 218 3.01 12.68 19.29
C ILE A 218 2.15 13.85 19.74
N SER A 219 1.93 13.93 21.05
CA SER A 219 1.37 15.11 21.71
C SER A 219 2.21 15.50 22.93
N SER A 220 2.41 16.80 23.14
CA SER A 220 2.94 17.34 24.39
C SER A 220 1.89 17.45 25.50
N GLY A 221 0.60 17.31 25.14
CA GLY A 221 -0.55 17.70 25.95
C GLY A 221 -1.08 19.11 25.63
N GLY A 222 -0.28 19.95 24.98
CA GLY A 222 -0.69 21.26 24.47
C GLY A 222 -0.56 21.41 22.94
N HIS A 223 0.26 20.58 22.31
CA HIS A 223 0.49 20.59 20.86
C HIS A 223 0.71 19.18 20.32
N GLY A 224 0.34 18.94 19.06
CA GLY A 224 0.44 17.63 18.40
C GLY A 224 1.20 17.69 17.08
N TRP A 225 2.00 16.67 16.80
CA TRP A 225 2.79 16.53 15.57
C TRP A 225 3.05 15.05 15.25
N ALA A 226 3.73 14.79 14.14
CA ALA A 226 4.20 13.47 13.77
C ALA A 226 5.73 13.38 13.75
N GLU A 227 6.25 12.20 14.02
CA GLU A 227 7.66 11.88 13.85
C GLU A 227 7.80 10.71 12.87
N VAL A 228 8.67 10.87 11.88
CA VAL A 228 9.00 9.82 10.91
C VAL A 228 10.51 9.69 10.84
N LYS A 229 11.04 8.50 11.15
CA LYS A 229 12.49 8.22 11.20
C LYS A 229 13.29 9.28 12.01
N GLY A 230 12.78 9.65 13.18
CA GLY A 230 13.44 10.63 14.06
C GLY A 230 13.47 12.08 13.55
N LYS A 231 12.56 12.44 12.65
CA LYS A 231 12.40 13.81 12.11
C LYS A 231 11.00 14.33 12.40
N VAL A 232 10.87 15.62 12.64
CA VAL A 232 9.60 16.29 12.95
C VAL A 232 8.85 16.56 11.66
N PHE A 233 7.55 16.28 11.70
CA PHE A 233 6.56 16.63 10.68
C PHE A 233 5.38 17.31 11.37
N ASP A 234 5.18 18.59 11.09
CA ASP A 234 4.13 19.37 11.73
C ASP A 234 3.31 20.17 10.72
N PRO A 235 2.26 19.56 10.13
CA PRO A 235 1.41 20.25 9.18
C PRO A 235 0.71 21.47 9.79
N SER A 236 0.36 21.42 11.09
CA SER A 236 -0.32 22.54 11.75
C SER A 236 0.58 23.77 11.88
N TRP A 237 1.86 23.58 12.22
CA TRP A 237 2.82 24.70 12.25
C TRP A 237 3.23 25.18 10.87
N GLU A 238 3.36 24.29 9.88
CA GLU A 238 3.62 24.70 8.48
C GLU A 238 2.54 25.67 7.95
N ILE A 239 1.29 25.50 8.37
CA ILE A 239 0.20 26.40 7.97
C ILE A 239 0.41 27.81 8.52
N VAL A 240 0.80 27.93 9.80
CA VAL A 240 0.75 29.22 10.53
C VAL A 240 2.09 29.97 10.56
N ASP A 241 3.21 29.26 10.60
CA ASP A 241 4.54 29.88 10.69
C ASP A 241 5.17 29.96 9.31
N LYS A 242 5.20 31.17 8.75
CA LYS A 242 5.75 31.46 7.42
C LYS A 242 7.28 31.60 7.40
N LYS A 243 7.94 31.59 8.57
CA LYS A 243 9.40 31.76 8.67
C LYS A 243 10.15 30.44 8.58
N HIS A 244 9.48 29.32 8.86
CA HIS A 244 10.14 28.03 9.03
C HIS A 244 9.41 26.92 8.29
N HIS A 245 10.16 25.84 8.02
CA HIS A 245 9.62 24.61 7.46
C HIS A 245 9.64 23.49 8.50
N TYR A 246 8.53 22.77 8.54
CA TYR A 246 8.21 21.71 9.48
C TYR A 246 8.03 20.37 8.79
N PHE A 247 8.26 20.27 7.48
CA PHE A 247 8.45 19.01 6.79
C PHE A 247 9.88 18.47 6.99
N ASN A 248 10.02 17.25 7.54
CA ASN A 248 11.32 16.58 7.73
C ASN A 248 12.32 17.41 8.57
N MET A 249 11.80 18.18 9.54
CA MET A 249 12.62 19.09 10.33
C MET A 249 13.48 18.33 11.34
N SER A 250 14.73 18.78 11.49
CA SER A 250 15.66 18.22 12.48
C SER A 250 15.27 18.60 13.91
N TYR A 251 15.27 17.65 14.84
CA TYR A 251 15.12 17.93 16.28
C TYR A 251 16.21 18.86 16.85
N LYS A 252 17.33 19.07 16.15
CA LYS A 252 18.34 20.07 16.54
C LYS A 252 17.84 21.51 16.47
N LEU A 253 16.79 21.77 15.68
CA LEU A 253 16.13 23.07 15.55
C LEU A 253 14.98 23.26 16.56
N SER A 254 14.66 22.22 17.33
CA SER A 254 13.57 22.27 18.31
C SER A 254 13.85 23.29 19.41
N GLY A 255 12.89 24.19 19.65
CA GLY A 255 13.01 25.26 20.64
C GLY A 255 13.97 26.39 20.26
N LYS A 256 14.37 26.49 18.98
CA LYS A 256 15.27 27.53 18.45
C LYS A 256 14.53 28.46 17.51
N ASP A 257 14.93 29.74 17.53
CA ASP A 257 14.42 30.80 16.65
C ASP A 257 12.89 30.93 16.68
N GLY A 258 12.28 30.71 17.85
CA GLY A 258 10.82 30.75 18.04
C GLY A 258 10.07 29.47 17.65
N ARG A 259 10.75 28.43 17.16
CA ARG A 259 10.11 27.13 16.85
C ARG A 259 9.66 26.41 18.12
N PRO A 260 8.60 25.58 18.06
CA PRO A 260 8.17 24.78 19.20
C PRO A 260 9.25 23.83 19.75
N ASN A 261 9.20 23.61 21.06
CA ASN A 261 10.13 22.71 21.75
C ASN A 261 9.67 21.23 21.72
N TYR A 262 9.60 20.67 20.52
CA TYR A 262 9.37 19.24 20.26
C TYR A 262 10.25 18.29 21.09
N LYS A 263 11.55 18.57 21.27
CA LYS A 263 12.50 17.65 21.92
C LYS A 263 12.16 17.44 23.40
N LYS A 264 11.92 18.52 24.15
CA LYS A 264 11.60 18.43 25.59
C LYS A 264 10.15 18.00 25.86
N HIS A 265 9.25 18.11 24.88
CA HIS A 265 7.82 17.92 25.08
C HIS A 265 7.23 16.68 24.37
N ARG A 266 8.04 15.67 24.04
CA ARG A 266 7.62 14.39 23.45
C ARG A 266 6.90 13.46 24.44
N ARG A 267 5.83 13.94 25.10
CA ARG A 267 5.21 13.29 26.29
C ARG A 267 4.33 12.09 25.95
N TYR A 268 3.45 12.23 24.96
CA TYR A 268 2.49 11.20 24.58
C TYR A 268 2.79 10.72 23.17
N ALA A 269 3.71 9.76 23.04
CA ALA A 269 4.08 9.17 21.75
C ALA A 269 3.35 7.84 21.51
N LYS A 270 2.83 7.65 20.30
CA LYS A 270 2.14 6.43 19.87
C LYS A 270 2.67 5.97 18.53
N LYS A 271 3.17 4.73 18.50
CA LYS A 271 3.66 4.10 17.28
C LYS A 271 2.49 3.66 16.40
N ILE A 272 2.57 3.97 15.11
CA ILE A 272 1.54 3.66 14.11
C ILE A 272 1.73 2.26 13.52
#